data_AF-A0AAW3ZEC4-F1
#
_entry.id   AF-A0AAW3ZEC4-F1
#
_cell.length_a   1.000
_cell.length_b   1.000
_cell.length_c   1.000
_cell.angle_alpha   90.00
_cell.angle_beta   90.00
_cell.angle_gamma   90.00
#
_symmetry.space_group_name_H-M   'P 1'
#
loop_
_entity.id
_entity.type
_entity.pdbx_description
1 polymer ?
#
loop_
_entity_poly.entity_id
_entity_poly.type
_entity_poly.pdbx_seq_one_letter_code
_entity_poly.pdbx_strand_id
1 'polypeptide(L)'
;MQTTSQHGMWSSRLAFILAASGSAVGLGNIWRFPYLTSDNGGGAFVLLYLGCIALCGLPVLIAEIMMGREGRKSPVNAIITLAKESNRSRAWAGIGWIGMVAGVLILSFYSVVAGWTLHYAFLYAAQLFGGAGIEDPAATFNELLGNVTELTFWHAVFMVLTVGVVALGVEKGLERAVKFLMPALFIMLLILAGYGATTGHLGEAAAFLFQPDFSKINANVVLSAMGQAFFSLSLGMCAMMTYGAYLPQNVSIPRVAVSVALADTGVALLAGLAIFPIVIQYLGAPTGGGPGLIFTSLPSAFNQMGAIFGLIFFALLSVAAWTSSISLLEPATAFIVESTKMSRKAAATSMAIFTWFVGLASVLSLNHWSHVRILGFAIMDFIELLANDFLLPLGGLLIAIFTGWMLNDRVVRSQVEGEPALVITVWKWLLRVVAPLLIAIVMGHGIMTKLGWA
;
A
#
# COMPACT_ATOMS: atom_id res chain seq x y z
N MET A 1 -20.51 -13.42 -25.55
CA MET A 1 -20.95 -12.29 -24.70
C MET A 1 -19.81 -11.96 -23.75
N GLN A 2 -19.34 -10.71 -23.70
CA GLN A 2 -18.34 -10.31 -22.71
C GLN A 2 -18.98 -10.35 -21.31
N THR A 3 -18.40 -11.12 -20.40
CA THR A 3 -18.83 -11.14 -19.00
C THR A 3 -18.45 -9.80 -18.36
N THR A 4 -19.45 -9.08 -17.86
CA THR A 4 -19.28 -7.81 -17.15
C THR A 4 -19.39 -8.03 -15.65
N SER A 5 -18.66 -7.24 -14.87
CA SER A 5 -18.79 -7.23 -13.41
C SER A 5 -20.10 -6.56 -13.00
N GLN A 6 -20.77 -7.10 -11.98
CA GLN A 6 -21.98 -6.48 -11.40
C GLN A 6 -21.68 -5.14 -10.66
N HIS A 7 -20.42 -4.86 -10.35
CA HIS A 7 -20.00 -3.65 -9.63
C HIS A 7 -19.68 -2.47 -10.55
N GLY A 8 -19.70 -2.69 -11.87
CA GLY A 8 -19.23 -1.75 -12.88
C GLY A 8 -17.86 -2.11 -13.44
N MET A 9 -17.41 -1.32 -14.41
CA MET A 9 -16.16 -1.52 -15.15
C MET A 9 -15.37 -0.21 -15.19
N TRP A 10 -14.05 -0.28 -15.32
CA TRP A 10 -13.26 0.91 -15.60
C TRP A 10 -13.57 1.45 -17.00
N SER A 11 -13.70 2.77 -17.13
CA SER A 11 -14.03 3.40 -18.41
C SER A 11 -12.94 3.25 -19.48
N SER A 12 -11.68 3.05 -19.07
CA SER A 12 -10.53 3.00 -19.97
C SER A 12 -9.31 2.32 -19.33
N ARG A 13 -8.32 2.00 -20.17
CA ARG A 13 -6.98 1.56 -19.72
C ARG A 13 -6.34 2.56 -18.78
N LEU A 14 -6.44 3.87 -19.07
CA LEU A 14 -5.85 4.91 -18.24
C LEU A 14 -6.54 4.99 -16.87
N ALA A 15 -7.86 4.87 -16.82
CA ALA A 15 -8.61 4.82 -15.57
C ALA A 15 -8.14 3.66 -14.67
N PHE A 16 -7.95 2.46 -15.25
CA PHE A 16 -7.39 1.33 -14.51
C PHE A 16 -5.97 1.61 -14.01
N ILE A 17 -5.08 2.13 -14.85
CA ILE A 17 -3.69 2.42 -14.46
C ILE A 17 -3.68 3.43 -13.31
N LEU A 18 -4.45 4.53 -13.41
CA LEU A 18 -4.55 5.51 -12.32
C LEU A 18 -5.13 4.90 -11.04
N ALA A 19 -6.13 4.02 -11.15
CA ALA A 19 -6.71 3.37 -9.99
C ALA A 19 -5.73 2.41 -9.30
N ALA A 20 -5.12 1.51 -10.07
CA ALA A 20 -4.15 0.54 -9.56
C ALA A 20 -2.88 1.25 -9.05
N SER A 21 -2.39 2.28 -9.75
CA SER A 21 -1.30 3.12 -9.25
C SER A 21 -1.69 3.88 -7.99
N GLY A 22 -2.91 4.39 -7.84
CA GLY A 22 -3.34 5.04 -6.59
C GLY A 22 -3.59 4.08 -5.42
N SER A 23 -3.83 2.80 -5.72
CA SER A 23 -3.86 1.75 -4.70
C SER A 23 -2.44 1.40 -4.22
N ALA A 24 -1.47 1.35 -5.15
CA ALA A 24 -0.07 1.06 -4.85
C ALA A 24 0.64 2.27 -4.20
N VAL A 25 0.51 3.45 -4.81
CA VAL A 25 1.05 4.72 -4.34
C VAL A 25 0.28 5.19 -3.11
N GLY A 26 0.90 5.05 -1.94
CA GLY A 26 0.32 5.47 -0.67
C GLY A 26 1.35 5.93 0.35
N LEU A 27 1.01 5.79 1.63
CA LEU A 27 1.97 5.92 2.74
C LEU A 27 3.19 5.01 2.55
N GLY A 28 3.05 3.89 1.83
CA GLY A 28 4.16 3.01 1.45
C GLY A 28 5.31 3.72 0.73
N ASN A 29 5.00 4.64 -0.18
CA ASN A 29 5.99 5.27 -1.07
C ASN A 29 6.55 6.56 -0.48
N ILE A 30 5.71 7.33 0.21
CA ILE A 30 6.06 8.68 0.67
C ILE A 30 6.56 8.65 2.12
N TRP A 31 6.07 7.71 2.92
CA TRP A 31 6.48 7.57 4.32
C TRP A 31 7.38 6.36 4.52
N ARG A 32 6.90 5.16 4.15
CA ARG A 32 7.57 3.91 4.48
C ARG A 32 8.88 3.70 3.73
N PHE A 33 8.87 3.98 2.43
CA PHE A 33 10.05 3.83 1.59
C PHE A 33 11.23 4.72 2.02
N PRO A 34 11.07 6.03 2.28
CA PRO A 34 12.17 6.86 2.74
C PRO A 34 12.78 6.40 4.07
N TYR A 35 11.98 6.08 5.09
CA TYR A 35 12.57 5.64 6.37
C TYR A 35 13.23 4.25 6.23
N LEU A 36 12.65 3.32 5.47
CA LEU A 36 13.31 2.03 5.23
C LEU A 36 14.61 2.20 4.45
N THR A 37 14.63 3.09 3.46
CA THR A 37 15.86 3.39 2.72
C THR A 37 16.91 4.02 3.62
N SER A 38 16.49 4.94 4.50
CA SER A 38 17.31 5.55 5.56
C SER A 38 17.96 4.50 6.47
N ASP A 39 17.15 3.59 7.01
CA ASP A 39 17.57 2.63 8.03
C ASP A 39 18.30 1.39 7.47
N ASN A 40 18.16 1.12 6.16
CA ASN A 40 18.70 -0.09 5.52
C ASN A 40 19.85 0.16 4.52
N GLY A 41 20.56 1.28 4.67
CA GLY A 41 21.79 1.53 3.90
C GLY A 41 21.58 2.12 2.50
N GLY A 42 20.54 2.92 2.32
CA GLY A 42 20.35 3.75 1.13
C GLY A 42 20.23 2.94 -0.15
N GLY A 43 21.10 3.21 -1.13
CA GLY A 43 21.07 2.60 -2.45
C GLY A 43 21.17 1.08 -2.47
N ALA A 44 21.76 0.44 -1.45
CA ALA A 44 21.78 -1.02 -1.34
C ALA A 44 20.36 -1.59 -1.14
N PHE A 45 19.58 -0.97 -0.25
CA PHE A 45 18.17 -1.28 -0.05
C PHE A 45 17.36 -1.00 -1.33
N VAL A 46 17.57 0.15 -1.97
CA VAL A 46 16.85 0.52 -3.20
C VAL A 46 17.08 -0.51 -4.31
N LEU A 47 18.34 -0.94 -4.52
CA LEU A 47 18.66 -1.96 -5.51
C LEU A 47 17.93 -3.29 -5.26
N LEU A 48 17.94 -3.76 -4.01
CA LEU A 48 17.23 -4.99 -3.62
C LEU A 48 15.72 -4.84 -3.76
N TYR A 49 15.16 -3.69 -3.40
CA TYR A 49 13.74 -3.36 -3.54
C TYR A 49 13.29 -3.44 -5.00
N LEU A 50 14.05 -2.82 -5.92
CA LEU A 50 13.79 -2.87 -7.36
C LEU A 50 13.86 -4.31 -7.90
N GLY A 51 14.84 -5.09 -7.44
CA GLY A 51 14.95 -6.51 -7.77
C GLY A 51 13.73 -7.32 -7.30
N CYS A 52 13.26 -7.09 -6.07
CA CYS A 52 12.07 -7.73 -5.51
C CYS A 52 10.80 -7.39 -6.30
N ILE A 53 10.64 -6.13 -6.72
CA ILE A 53 9.54 -5.71 -7.60
C ILE A 53 9.61 -6.48 -8.92
N ALA A 54 10.76 -6.51 -9.59
CA ALA A 54 10.87 -7.13 -10.90
C ALA A 54 10.67 -8.66 -10.85
N LEU A 55 11.27 -9.33 -9.86
CA LEU A 55 11.33 -10.79 -9.77
C LEU A 55 10.13 -11.44 -9.07
N CYS A 56 9.47 -10.71 -8.17
CA CYS A 56 8.35 -11.22 -7.37
C CYS A 56 7.10 -10.36 -7.50
N GLY A 57 7.23 -9.05 -7.25
CA GLY A 57 6.10 -8.14 -7.17
C GLY A 57 5.29 -8.09 -8.48
N LEU A 58 5.97 -7.84 -9.60
CA LEU A 58 5.35 -7.73 -10.91
C LEU A 58 4.72 -9.06 -11.37
N PRO A 59 5.37 -10.24 -11.27
CA PRO A 59 4.72 -11.51 -11.57
C PRO A 59 3.44 -11.77 -10.77
N VAL A 60 3.45 -11.49 -9.46
CA VAL A 60 2.29 -11.67 -8.57
C VAL A 60 1.20 -10.65 -8.88
N LEU A 61 1.57 -9.40 -9.20
CA LEU A 61 0.63 -8.37 -9.65
C LEU A 61 -0.13 -8.79 -10.91
N ILE A 62 0.58 -9.32 -11.91
CA ILE A 62 -0.02 -9.86 -13.14
C ILE A 62 -0.99 -11.00 -12.79
N ALA A 63 -0.60 -11.90 -11.87
CA ALA A 63 -1.43 -13.02 -11.43
C ALA A 63 -2.73 -12.55 -10.77
N GLU A 64 -2.66 -11.57 -9.86
CA GLU A 64 -3.84 -10.99 -9.21
C GLU A 64 -4.81 -10.36 -10.21
N ILE A 65 -4.30 -9.46 -11.07
CA ILE A 65 -5.13 -8.78 -12.07
C ILE A 65 -5.79 -9.79 -13.00
N MET A 66 -5.06 -10.83 -13.42
CA MET A 66 -5.55 -11.89 -14.28
C MET A 66 -6.67 -12.70 -13.64
N MET A 67 -6.48 -13.17 -12.40
CA MET A 67 -7.52 -13.92 -11.69
C MET A 67 -8.75 -13.08 -11.44
N GLY A 68 -8.57 -11.80 -11.12
CA GLY A 68 -9.64 -10.83 -11.00
C GLY A 68 -10.44 -10.73 -12.29
N ARG A 69 -9.74 -10.45 -13.40
CA ARG A 69 -10.37 -10.22 -14.71
C ARG A 69 -11.10 -11.44 -15.25
N GLU A 70 -10.55 -12.63 -15.07
CA GLU A 70 -11.23 -13.87 -15.45
C GLU A 70 -12.45 -14.12 -14.55
N GLY A 71 -12.29 -13.97 -13.22
CA GLY A 71 -13.34 -14.27 -12.25
C GLY A 71 -14.53 -13.30 -12.25
N ARG A 72 -14.32 -12.02 -12.60
CA ARG A 72 -15.33 -10.94 -12.63
C ARG A 72 -16.15 -10.79 -11.35
N LYS A 73 -15.55 -11.16 -10.22
CA LYS A 73 -16.17 -11.24 -8.89
C LYS A 73 -15.17 -10.80 -7.82
N SER A 74 -15.65 -10.64 -6.60
CA SER A 74 -14.83 -10.48 -5.40
C SER A 74 -13.80 -11.61 -5.28
N PRO A 75 -12.67 -11.39 -4.59
CA PRO A 75 -11.56 -12.35 -4.58
C PRO A 75 -11.96 -13.77 -4.17
N VAL A 76 -12.78 -13.92 -3.13
CA VAL A 76 -13.25 -15.23 -2.67
C VAL A 76 -14.06 -15.93 -3.77
N ASN A 77 -15.03 -15.23 -4.36
CA ASN A 77 -15.93 -15.81 -5.36
C ASN A 77 -15.23 -16.05 -6.71
N ALA A 78 -14.27 -15.19 -7.07
CA ALA A 78 -13.42 -15.37 -8.23
C ALA A 78 -12.59 -16.66 -8.10
N ILE A 79 -11.90 -16.84 -6.97
CA ILE A 79 -11.05 -18.02 -6.76
C ILE A 79 -11.86 -19.31 -6.65
N ILE A 80 -13.06 -19.29 -6.04
CA ILE A 80 -13.98 -20.44 -6.06
C ILE A 80 -14.31 -20.84 -7.49
N THR A 81 -14.59 -19.86 -8.36
CA THR A 81 -14.94 -20.09 -9.77
C THR A 81 -13.74 -20.69 -10.52
N LEU A 82 -12.57 -20.06 -10.41
CA LEU A 82 -11.34 -20.48 -11.07
C LEU A 82 -10.83 -21.85 -10.60
N ALA A 83 -10.97 -22.15 -9.31
CA ALA A 83 -10.63 -23.45 -8.75
C ALA A 83 -11.53 -24.55 -9.35
N LYS A 84 -12.84 -24.31 -9.45
CA LYS A 84 -13.78 -25.24 -10.07
C LYS A 84 -13.45 -25.48 -11.55
N GLU A 85 -13.19 -24.42 -12.32
CA GLU A 85 -12.82 -24.50 -13.75
C GLU A 85 -11.48 -25.21 -13.98
N SER A 86 -10.58 -25.14 -12.99
CA SER A 86 -9.28 -25.82 -13.01
C SER A 86 -9.33 -27.23 -12.41
N ASN A 87 -10.51 -27.74 -12.06
CA ASN A 87 -10.72 -29.02 -11.37
C ASN A 87 -9.89 -29.16 -10.08
N ARG A 88 -9.86 -28.09 -9.28
CA ARG A 88 -9.17 -27.98 -8.00
C ARG A 88 -10.14 -27.77 -6.85
N SER A 89 -9.67 -28.07 -5.64
CA SER A 89 -10.47 -27.95 -4.41
C SER A 89 -10.97 -26.53 -4.17
N ARG A 90 -12.20 -26.40 -3.65
CA ARG A 90 -12.76 -25.13 -3.19
C ARG A 90 -11.96 -24.51 -2.05
N ALA A 91 -11.10 -25.28 -1.36
CA ALA A 91 -10.22 -24.79 -0.30
C ALA A 91 -9.30 -23.63 -0.74
N TRP A 92 -9.00 -23.52 -2.03
CA TRP A 92 -8.25 -22.39 -2.59
C TRP A 92 -8.93 -21.03 -2.37
N ALA A 93 -10.23 -21.00 -2.11
CA ALA A 93 -10.95 -19.79 -1.67
C ALA A 93 -10.33 -19.13 -0.43
N GLY A 94 -9.53 -19.89 0.35
CA GLY A 94 -8.72 -19.37 1.45
C GLY A 94 -7.82 -18.20 1.04
N ILE A 95 -7.34 -18.14 -0.21
CA ILE A 95 -6.57 -16.98 -0.72
C ILE A 95 -7.40 -15.70 -0.59
N GLY A 96 -8.66 -15.72 -1.06
CA GLY A 96 -9.53 -14.55 -1.00
C GLY A 96 -9.88 -14.17 0.43
N TRP A 97 -10.05 -15.15 1.32
CA TRP A 97 -10.31 -14.89 2.75
C TRP A 97 -9.10 -14.27 3.45
N ILE A 98 -7.90 -14.82 3.23
CA ILE A 98 -6.65 -14.26 3.75
C ILE A 98 -6.50 -12.81 3.27
N GLY A 99 -6.69 -12.57 1.97
CA GLY A 99 -6.57 -11.22 1.41
C GLY A 99 -7.57 -10.22 2.00
N MET A 100 -8.85 -10.61 2.14
CA MET A 100 -9.87 -9.73 2.73
C MET A 100 -9.61 -9.46 4.22
N VAL A 101 -9.23 -10.47 5.00
CA VAL A 101 -8.88 -10.30 6.41
C VAL A 101 -7.65 -9.41 6.55
N ALA A 102 -6.62 -9.63 5.74
CA ALA A 102 -5.44 -8.76 5.69
C ALA A 102 -5.83 -7.32 5.36
N GLY A 103 -6.63 -7.10 4.32
CA GLY A 103 -7.08 -5.77 3.91
C GLY A 103 -7.84 -5.02 5.01
N VAL A 104 -8.72 -5.70 5.76
CA VAL A 104 -9.45 -5.12 6.89
C VAL A 104 -8.53 -4.79 8.06
N LEU A 105 -7.62 -5.71 8.44
CA LEU A 105 -6.66 -5.47 9.50
C LEU A 105 -5.71 -4.33 9.14
N ILE A 106 -5.22 -4.27 7.90
CA ILE A 106 -4.39 -3.18 7.41
C ILE A 106 -5.15 -1.87 7.50
N LEU A 107 -6.34 -1.81 6.91
CA LEU A 107 -7.13 -0.59 6.93
C LEU A 107 -7.43 -0.11 8.36
N SER A 108 -7.56 -1.02 9.33
CA SER A 108 -7.86 -0.67 10.71
C SER A 108 -6.79 0.19 11.40
N PHE A 109 -5.49 -0.14 11.25
CA PHE A 109 -4.41 0.69 11.79
C PHE A 109 -3.99 1.78 10.79
N TYR A 110 -4.09 1.51 9.49
CA TYR A 110 -3.72 2.45 8.44
C TYR A 110 -4.57 3.71 8.48
N SER A 111 -5.87 3.60 8.78
CA SER A 111 -6.75 4.76 8.93
C SER A 111 -6.45 5.59 10.18
N VAL A 112 -5.85 5.00 11.22
CA VAL A 112 -5.36 5.74 12.40
C VAL A 112 -4.15 6.58 12.01
N VAL A 113 -3.16 5.97 11.33
CA VAL A 113 -1.97 6.67 10.81
C VAL A 113 -2.35 7.77 9.82
N ALA A 114 -3.30 7.49 8.92
CA ALA A 114 -3.82 8.49 8.00
C ALA A 114 -4.64 9.60 8.71
N GLY A 115 -5.24 9.28 9.86
CA GLY A 115 -5.81 10.28 10.76
C GLY A 115 -4.76 11.27 11.26
N TRP A 116 -3.55 10.81 11.60
CA TRP A 116 -2.45 11.71 11.98
C TRP A 116 -2.08 12.67 10.84
N THR A 117 -2.04 12.19 9.60
CA THR A 117 -1.71 13.06 8.46
C THR A 117 -2.78 14.12 8.21
N LEU A 118 -4.06 13.79 8.42
CA LEU A 118 -5.16 14.77 8.36
C LEU A 118 -5.06 15.80 9.50
N HIS A 119 -4.76 15.36 10.71
CA HIS A 119 -4.55 16.25 11.86
C HIS A 119 -3.42 17.25 11.59
N TYR A 120 -2.26 16.78 11.13
CA TYR A 120 -1.14 17.67 10.81
C TYR A 120 -1.43 18.60 9.63
N ALA A 121 -2.14 18.13 8.60
CA ALA A 121 -2.61 19.02 7.53
C ALA A 121 -3.52 20.12 8.08
N PHE A 122 -4.39 19.79 9.04
CA PHE A 122 -5.21 20.77 9.73
C PHE A 122 -4.39 21.76 10.57
N LEU A 123 -3.38 21.30 11.34
CA LEU A 123 -2.50 22.19 12.11
C LEU A 123 -1.77 23.21 11.21
N TYR A 124 -1.17 22.74 10.10
CA TYR A 124 -0.49 23.64 9.17
C TYR A 124 -1.46 24.58 8.45
N ALA A 125 -2.67 24.11 8.11
CA ALA A 125 -3.70 24.99 7.57
C ALA A 125 -4.08 26.07 8.59
N ALA A 126 -4.32 25.71 9.85
CA ALA A 126 -4.63 26.67 10.91
C ALA A 126 -3.51 27.70 11.09
N GLN A 127 -2.24 27.27 11.07
CA GLN A 127 -1.08 28.16 11.16
C GLN A 127 -1.05 29.21 10.04
N LEU A 128 -1.43 28.86 8.81
CA LEU A 128 -1.53 29.81 7.69
C LEU A 128 -2.60 30.90 7.88
N PHE A 129 -3.58 30.64 8.75
CA PHE A 129 -4.65 31.59 9.09
C PHE A 129 -4.49 32.22 10.49
N GLY A 130 -3.26 32.25 11.01
CA GLY A 130 -2.94 32.90 12.30
C GLY A 130 -3.10 32.01 13.53
N GLY A 131 -3.29 30.70 13.35
CA GLY A 131 -3.20 29.71 14.43
C GLY A 131 -1.77 29.52 14.93
N ALA A 132 -1.62 28.81 16.06
CA ALA A 132 -0.32 28.50 16.64
C ALA A 132 0.52 27.63 15.69
N GLY A 133 1.83 27.91 15.64
CA GLY A 133 2.78 27.04 14.95
C GLY A 133 3.16 25.81 15.77
N ILE A 134 3.75 24.82 15.12
CA ILE A 134 4.28 23.63 15.79
C ILE A 134 5.67 23.96 16.34
N GLU A 135 5.78 24.36 17.60
CA GLU A 135 7.06 24.75 18.21
C GLU A 135 7.96 23.55 18.54
N ASP A 136 7.38 22.52 19.18
CA ASP A 136 8.04 21.26 19.50
C ASP A 136 7.33 20.09 18.82
N PRO A 137 7.79 19.68 17.62
CA PRO A 137 7.19 18.58 16.88
C PRO A 137 7.11 17.25 17.63
N ALA A 138 8.10 16.95 18.48
CA ALA A 138 8.13 15.70 19.22
C ALA A 138 7.07 15.73 20.34
N ALA A 139 6.96 16.84 21.06
CA ALA A 139 5.92 17.02 22.06
C ALA A 139 4.52 17.02 21.42
N THR A 140 4.32 17.75 20.31
CA THR A 140 3.04 17.78 19.57
C THR A 140 2.63 16.38 19.11
N PHE A 141 3.56 15.58 18.58
CA PHE A 141 3.24 14.21 18.18
C PHE A 141 2.87 13.32 19.36
N ASN A 142 3.63 13.38 20.45
CA ASN A 142 3.35 12.60 21.66
C ASN A 142 2.02 13.00 22.31
N GLU A 143 1.67 14.29 22.30
CA GLU A 143 0.37 14.77 22.75
C GLU A 143 -0.77 14.19 21.92
N LEU A 144 -0.63 14.18 20.58
CA LEU A 144 -1.59 13.52 19.69
C LEU A 144 -1.72 12.02 20.01
N LEU A 145 -0.61 11.30 20.17
CA LEU A 145 -0.65 9.86 20.48
C LEU A 145 -1.33 9.57 21.84
N GLY A 146 -1.17 10.47 22.81
CA GLY A 146 -1.83 10.41 24.11
C GLY A 146 -3.31 10.80 24.10
N ASN A 147 -3.78 11.50 23.06
CA ASN A 147 -5.13 12.05 23.00
C ASN A 147 -6.10 11.11 22.25
N VAL A 148 -6.78 10.25 23.03
CA VAL A 148 -7.72 9.25 22.50
C VAL A 148 -8.86 9.88 21.71
N THR A 149 -9.37 11.02 22.17
CA THR A 149 -10.48 11.72 21.52
C THR A 149 -10.08 12.22 20.14
N GLU A 150 -8.93 12.88 20.05
CA GLU A 150 -8.41 13.43 18.80
C GLU A 150 -8.08 12.31 17.79
N LEU A 151 -7.40 11.26 18.24
CA LEU A 151 -7.11 10.08 17.41
C LEU A 151 -8.38 9.41 16.89
N THR A 152 -9.36 9.20 17.75
CA THR A 152 -10.64 8.56 17.39
C THR A 152 -11.41 9.43 16.40
N PHE A 153 -11.39 10.75 16.58
CA PHE A 153 -12.02 11.70 15.67
C PHE A 153 -11.40 11.67 14.28
N TRP A 154 -10.08 11.81 14.15
CA TRP A 154 -9.44 11.81 12.83
C TRP A 154 -9.49 10.45 12.13
N HIS A 155 -9.42 9.35 12.89
CA HIS A 155 -9.69 8.01 12.38
C HIS A 155 -11.12 7.89 11.82
N ALA A 156 -12.12 8.42 12.53
CA ALA A 156 -13.50 8.44 12.05
C ALA A 156 -13.65 9.29 10.79
N VAL A 157 -13.07 10.50 10.76
CA VAL A 157 -13.07 11.39 9.58
C VAL A 157 -12.47 10.67 8.38
N PHE A 158 -11.31 10.04 8.54
CA PHE A 158 -10.64 9.32 7.46
C PHE A 158 -11.46 8.13 6.94
N MET A 159 -12.11 7.37 7.83
CA MET A 159 -12.99 6.28 7.45
C MET A 159 -14.23 6.77 6.71
N VAL A 160 -14.79 7.93 7.10
CA VAL A 160 -15.90 8.59 6.38
C VAL A 160 -15.49 9.00 4.96
N LEU A 161 -14.30 9.58 4.79
CA LEU A 161 -13.75 9.90 3.46
C LEU A 161 -13.60 8.64 2.60
N THR A 162 -13.06 7.56 3.18
CA THR A 162 -12.84 6.29 2.50
C THR A 162 -14.16 5.66 2.04
N VAL A 163 -15.12 5.52 2.95
CA VAL A 163 -16.42 4.90 2.62
C VAL A 163 -17.26 5.77 1.68
N GLY A 164 -17.12 7.10 1.76
CA GLY A 164 -17.79 8.03 0.86
C GLY A 164 -17.51 7.75 -0.60
N VAL A 165 -16.28 7.34 -0.93
CA VAL A 165 -15.89 6.96 -2.30
C VAL A 165 -16.36 5.54 -2.64
N VAL A 166 -16.08 4.57 -1.77
CA VAL A 166 -16.39 3.15 -2.02
C VAL A 166 -17.89 2.89 -2.19
N ALA A 167 -18.71 3.59 -1.40
CA ALA A 167 -20.18 3.49 -1.44
C ALA A 167 -20.77 3.97 -2.78
N LEU A 168 -20.08 4.82 -3.54
CA LEU A 168 -20.55 5.36 -4.82
C LEU A 168 -20.29 4.43 -6.02
N GLY A 169 -19.52 3.35 -5.85
CA GLY A 169 -19.23 2.43 -6.96
C GLY A 169 -17.96 2.76 -7.75
N VAL A 170 -17.65 1.87 -8.70
CA VAL A 170 -16.41 1.95 -9.49
C VAL A 170 -16.34 3.23 -10.31
N GLU A 171 -17.35 3.50 -11.15
CA GLU A 171 -17.33 4.64 -12.07
C GLU A 171 -17.58 5.99 -11.38
N LYS A 172 -18.57 6.05 -10.47
CA LYS A 172 -18.98 7.31 -9.82
C LYS A 172 -18.16 7.65 -8.58
N GLY A 173 -17.53 6.66 -7.95
CA GLY A 173 -16.69 6.82 -6.78
C GLY A 173 -15.21 6.68 -7.14
N LEU A 174 -14.74 5.43 -7.22
CA LEU A 174 -13.31 5.08 -7.32
C LEU A 174 -12.64 5.81 -8.49
N GLU A 175 -13.20 5.72 -9.70
CA GLU A 175 -12.58 6.29 -10.90
C GLU A 175 -12.49 7.82 -10.84
N ARG A 176 -13.54 8.49 -10.34
CA ARG A 176 -13.55 9.96 -10.21
C ARG A 176 -12.53 10.42 -9.17
N ALA A 177 -12.46 9.71 -8.04
CA ALA A 177 -11.50 10.01 -7.00
C ALA A 177 -10.06 9.90 -7.56
N VAL A 178 -9.68 8.78 -8.16
CA VAL A 178 -8.29 8.57 -8.63
C VAL A 178 -7.92 9.47 -9.80
N LYS A 179 -8.86 9.83 -10.69
CA LYS A 179 -8.62 10.80 -11.79
C LYS A 179 -8.25 12.19 -11.29
N PHE A 180 -8.70 12.56 -10.09
CA PHE A 180 -8.38 13.85 -9.46
C PHE A 180 -7.19 13.73 -8.50
N LEU A 181 -7.23 12.74 -7.60
CA LEU A 181 -6.27 12.58 -6.51
C LEU A 181 -4.87 12.22 -7.01
N MET A 182 -4.74 11.37 -8.05
CA MET A 182 -3.42 10.97 -8.54
C MET A 182 -2.64 12.12 -9.18
N PRO A 183 -3.23 12.93 -10.10
CA PRO A 183 -2.56 14.13 -10.58
C PRO A 183 -2.25 15.13 -9.46
N ALA A 184 -3.16 15.35 -8.52
CA ALA A 184 -2.93 16.26 -7.39
C ALA A 184 -1.74 15.82 -6.53
N LEU A 185 -1.66 14.52 -6.20
CA LEU A 185 -0.53 13.91 -5.50
C LEU A 185 0.78 14.16 -6.25
N PHE A 186 0.80 13.88 -7.55
CA PHE A 186 2.01 14.05 -8.36
C PHE A 186 2.47 15.52 -8.43
N ILE A 187 1.53 16.46 -8.58
CA ILE A 187 1.83 17.90 -8.59
C ILE A 187 2.42 18.34 -7.23
N MET A 188 1.79 17.95 -6.12
CA MET A 188 2.31 18.27 -4.78
C MET A 188 3.71 17.67 -4.57
N LEU A 189 3.95 16.46 -5.07
CA LEU A 189 5.25 15.81 -4.98
C LEU A 189 6.32 16.55 -5.78
N LEU A 190 5.99 17.01 -6.99
CA LEU A 190 6.89 17.81 -7.82
C LEU A 190 7.21 19.17 -7.18
N ILE A 191 6.25 19.81 -6.51
CA ILE A 191 6.50 21.06 -5.77
C ILE A 191 7.53 20.82 -4.66
N LEU A 192 7.38 19.74 -3.89
CA LEU A 192 8.32 19.38 -2.83
C LEU A 192 9.70 18.99 -3.39
N ALA A 193 9.74 18.24 -4.51
CA ALA A 193 11.00 17.91 -5.18
C ALA A 193 11.71 19.16 -5.73
N GLY A 194 10.94 20.10 -6.29
CA GLY A 194 11.45 21.39 -6.75
C GLY A 194 12.06 22.20 -5.60
N TYR A 195 11.39 22.24 -4.44
CA TYR A 195 11.97 22.84 -3.25
C TYR A 195 13.23 22.11 -2.78
N GLY A 196 13.20 20.78 -2.67
CA GLY A 196 14.35 19.95 -2.30
C GLY A 196 15.57 20.23 -3.18
N ALA A 197 15.38 20.45 -4.49
CA ALA A 197 16.45 20.81 -5.40
C ALA A 197 17.13 22.17 -5.07
N THR A 198 16.41 23.11 -4.46
CA THR A 198 16.94 24.42 -4.08
C THR A 198 17.79 24.40 -2.79
N THR A 199 17.76 23.31 -2.02
CA THR A 199 18.56 23.16 -0.78
C THR A 199 20.06 23.00 -1.04
N GLY A 200 20.47 22.71 -2.28
CA GLY A 200 21.87 22.40 -2.61
C GLY A 200 22.32 20.97 -2.30
N HIS A 201 21.51 20.18 -1.57
CA HIS A 201 21.83 18.80 -1.16
C HIS A 201 21.26 17.71 -2.08
N LEU A 202 20.74 18.07 -3.26
CA LEU A 202 20.16 17.10 -4.20
C LEU A 202 21.17 16.04 -4.65
N GLY A 203 22.44 16.43 -4.84
CA GLY A 203 23.51 15.50 -5.22
C GLY A 203 23.79 14.45 -4.14
N GLU A 204 23.82 14.86 -2.87
CA GLU A 204 24.00 13.96 -1.72
C GLU A 204 22.81 13.01 -1.57
N ALA A 205 21.58 13.52 -1.71
CA ALA A 205 20.37 12.70 -1.69
C ALA A 205 20.35 11.67 -2.83
N ALA A 206 20.76 12.07 -4.04
CA ALA A 206 20.86 11.16 -5.19
C ALA A 206 21.95 10.10 -4.98
N ALA A 207 23.12 10.48 -4.45
CA ALA A 207 24.17 9.53 -4.08
C ALA A 207 23.67 8.53 -3.04
N PHE A 208 22.99 9.01 -1.99
CA PHE A 208 22.39 8.16 -0.96
C PHE A 208 21.38 7.15 -1.53
N LEU A 209 20.56 7.56 -2.50
CA LEU A 209 19.54 6.71 -3.12
C LEU A 209 20.08 5.74 -4.18
N PHE A 210 21.08 6.14 -4.95
CA PHE A 210 21.46 5.45 -6.19
C PHE A 210 22.88 4.90 -6.19
N GLN A 211 23.69 5.18 -5.17
CA GLN A 211 25.03 4.61 -5.03
C GLN A 211 24.99 3.48 -3.98
N PRO A 212 24.83 2.21 -4.39
CA PRO A 212 24.69 1.10 -3.46
C PRO A 212 26.00 0.80 -2.72
N ASP A 213 25.96 0.82 -1.40
CA ASP A 213 27.01 0.26 -0.54
C ASP A 213 26.71 -1.22 -0.25
N PHE A 214 27.33 -2.11 -1.01
CA PHE A 214 27.14 -3.56 -0.88
C PHE A 214 27.53 -4.11 0.50
N SER A 215 28.35 -3.39 1.28
CA SER A 215 28.70 -3.80 2.66
C SER A 215 27.51 -3.74 3.61
N LYS A 216 26.46 -2.98 3.26
CA LYS A 216 25.22 -2.87 4.04
C LYS A 216 24.27 -4.03 3.80
N ILE A 217 24.46 -4.83 2.75
CA ILE A 217 23.57 -5.94 2.43
C ILE A 217 23.71 -7.05 3.48
N ASN A 218 22.62 -7.29 4.19
CA ASN A 218 22.46 -8.41 5.10
C ASN A 218 21.04 -8.98 4.99
N ALA A 219 20.76 -10.07 5.72
CA ALA A 219 19.47 -10.75 5.65
C ALA A 219 18.29 -9.80 5.96
N ASN A 220 18.41 -8.95 6.99
CA ASN A 220 17.36 -7.99 7.38
C ASN A 220 17.09 -6.93 6.29
N VAL A 221 18.12 -6.47 5.57
CA VAL A 221 17.95 -5.53 4.45
C VAL A 221 17.19 -6.19 3.30
N VAL A 222 17.52 -7.44 2.97
CA VAL A 222 16.80 -8.22 1.94
C VAL A 222 15.34 -8.42 2.33
N LEU A 223 15.08 -8.80 3.60
CA LEU A 223 13.72 -8.93 4.11
C LEU A 223 12.93 -7.62 4.02
N SER A 224 13.54 -6.53 4.47
CA SER A 224 12.90 -5.20 4.48
C SER A 224 12.57 -4.75 3.06
N ALA A 225 13.49 -4.95 2.11
CA ALA A 225 13.30 -4.61 0.71
C ALA A 225 12.15 -5.41 0.09
N MET A 226 12.07 -6.71 0.40
CA MET A 226 11.00 -7.54 -0.13
C MET A 226 9.64 -7.25 0.51
N GLY A 227 9.59 -7.08 1.83
CA GLY A 227 8.38 -6.66 2.54
C GLY A 227 7.88 -5.30 2.05
N GLN A 228 8.79 -4.38 1.72
CA GLN A 228 8.45 -3.11 1.07
C GLN A 228 7.88 -3.31 -0.33
N ALA A 229 8.44 -4.20 -1.16
CA ALA A 229 7.90 -4.48 -2.50
C ALA A 229 6.46 -5.02 -2.47
N PHE A 230 6.13 -5.89 -1.52
CA PHE A 230 4.78 -6.44 -1.35
C PHE A 230 3.78 -5.39 -0.86
N PHE A 231 4.18 -4.60 0.14
CA PHE A 231 3.36 -3.54 0.69
C PHE A 231 3.11 -2.44 -0.35
N SER A 232 4.15 -1.99 -1.06
CA SER A 232 4.04 -0.90 -2.05
C SER A 232 3.13 -1.27 -3.21
N LEU A 233 3.17 -2.51 -3.68
CA LEU A 233 2.32 -2.96 -4.80
C LEU A 233 0.94 -3.47 -4.36
N SER A 234 0.59 -3.35 -3.08
CA SER A 234 -0.68 -3.85 -2.51
C SER A 234 -0.95 -5.33 -2.82
N LEU A 235 0.10 -6.16 -2.71
CA LEU A 235 0.06 -7.59 -3.07
C LEU A 235 -0.32 -8.48 -1.90
N GLY A 236 -1.03 -9.57 -2.18
CA GLY A 236 -1.41 -10.57 -1.16
C GLY A 236 -2.69 -10.21 -0.37
N MET A 237 -3.15 -8.96 -0.48
CA MET A 237 -4.45 -8.49 0.06
C MET A 237 -5.60 -8.58 -0.95
N CYS A 238 -5.36 -9.07 -2.17
CA CYS A 238 -6.37 -9.21 -3.23
C CYS A 238 -7.05 -7.89 -3.67
N ALA A 239 -6.45 -6.74 -3.38
CA ALA A 239 -6.90 -5.44 -3.87
C ALA A 239 -6.79 -5.38 -5.40
N MET A 240 -5.66 -5.82 -5.96
CA MET A 240 -5.41 -5.85 -7.39
C MET A 240 -6.25 -6.90 -8.10
N MET A 241 -6.57 -8.01 -7.42
CA MET A 241 -7.57 -8.97 -7.91
C MET A 241 -8.95 -8.32 -8.05
N THR A 242 -9.38 -7.51 -7.07
CA THR A 242 -10.68 -6.83 -7.14
C THR A 242 -10.69 -5.78 -8.25
N TYR A 243 -9.63 -4.97 -8.39
CA TYR A 243 -9.53 -4.01 -9.48
C TYR A 243 -9.44 -4.67 -10.86
N GLY A 244 -8.76 -5.82 -10.95
CA GLY A 244 -8.71 -6.66 -12.14
C GLY A 244 -10.09 -7.15 -12.57
N ALA A 245 -10.99 -7.45 -11.63
CA ALA A 245 -12.37 -7.83 -11.94
C ALA A 245 -13.14 -6.77 -12.72
N TYR A 246 -12.72 -5.51 -12.64
CA TYR A 246 -13.33 -4.37 -13.34
C TYR A 246 -12.55 -3.98 -14.63
N LEU A 247 -11.45 -4.66 -14.95
CA LEU A 247 -10.59 -4.36 -16.11
C LEU A 247 -11.20 -4.84 -17.43
N PRO A 248 -11.40 -3.99 -18.44
CA PRO A 248 -11.92 -4.42 -19.75
C PRO A 248 -11.07 -5.53 -20.41
N GLN A 249 -11.71 -6.41 -21.18
CA GLN A 249 -11.04 -7.56 -21.81
C GLN A 249 -10.02 -7.16 -22.89
N ASN A 250 -10.19 -6.00 -23.53
CA ASN A 250 -9.33 -5.50 -24.61
C ASN A 250 -8.01 -4.86 -24.13
N VAL A 251 -7.71 -4.88 -22.84
CA VAL A 251 -6.51 -4.27 -22.25
C VAL A 251 -5.46 -5.34 -21.97
N SER A 252 -4.20 -5.17 -22.39
CA SER A 252 -3.13 -6.13 -22.03
C SER A 252 -2.79 -6.03 -20.54
N ILE A 253 -2.90 -7.15 -19.81
CA ILE A 253 -2.58 -7.23 -18.38
C ILE A 253 -1.09 -6.96 -18.12
N PRO A 254 -0.13 -7.62 -18.80
CA PRO A 254 1.28 -7.38 -18.53
C PRO A 254 1.67 -5.92 -18.73
N ARG A 255 1.14 -5.26 -19.77
CA ARG A 255 1.43 -3.84 -20.03
C ARG A 255 0.88 -2.92 -18.95
N VAL A 256 -0.32 -3.16 -18.43
CA VAL A 256 -0.86 -2.34 -17.32
C VAL A 256 -0.13 -2.64 -16.01
N ALA A 257 0.21 -3.88 -15.73
CA ALA A 257 0.97 -4.25 -14.53
C ALA A 257 2.35 -3.59 -14.50
N VAL A 258 3.08 -3.59 -15.64
CA VAL A 258 4.35 -2.85 -15.77
C VAL A 258 4.14 -1.36 -15.56
N SER A 259 3.08 -0.78 -16.14
CA SER A 259 2.79 0.65 -15.98
C SER A 259 2.54 1.02 -14.51
N VAL A 260 1.79 0.17 -13.78
CA VAL A 260 1.49 0.35 -12.36
C VAL A 260 2.77 0.24 -11.52
N ALA A 261 3.58 -0.80 -11.74
CA ALA A 261 4.83 -0.99 -11.02
C ALA A 261 5.84 0.15 -11.25
N LEU A 262 5.94 0.67 -12.49
CA LEU A 262 6.79 1.82 -12.81
C LEU A 262 6.28 3.11 -12.17
N ALA A 263 4.97 3.34 -12.15
CA ALA A 263 4.40 4.51 -11.49
C ALA A 263 4.61 4.48 -9.98
N ASP A 264 4.35 3.33 -9.34
CA ASP A 264 4.62 3.08 -7.92
C ASP A 264 6.10 3.33 -7.57
N THR A 265 7.00 2.67 -8.30
CA THR A 265 8.45 2.81 -8.11
C THR A 265 8.90 4.25 -8.35
N GLY A 266 8.41 4.88 -9.42
CA GLY A 266 8.76 6.25 -9.78
C GLY A 266 8.37 7.25 -8.69
N VAL A 267 7.16 7.09 -8.10
CA VAL A 267 6.73 7.93 -6.98
C VAL A 267 7.57 7.68 -5.74
N ALA A 268 7.93 6.43 -5.41
CA ALA A 268 8.80 6.13 -4.27
C ALA A 268 10.19 6.78 -4.40
N LEU A 269 10.82 6.64 -5.57
CA LEU A 269 12.13 7.26 -5.84
C LEU A 269 12.06 8.79 -5.85
N LEU A 270 11.01 9.36 -6.43
CA LEU A 270 10.78 10.80 -6.45
C LEU A 270 10.50 11.35 -5.04
N ALA A 271 9.76 10.61 -4.20
CA ALA A 271 9.57 10.95 -2.79
C ALA A 271 10.88 10.93 -2.02
N GLY A 272 11.75 9.94 -2.25
CA GLY A 272 13.11 9.94 -1.73
C GLY A 272 13.88 11.21 -2.14
N LEU A 273 13.85 11.56 -3.43
CA LEU A 273 14.51 12.76 -3.95
C LEU A 273 13.90 14.08 -3.46
N ALA A 274 12.63 14.09 -3.07
CA ALA A 274 11.99 15.25 -2.46
C ALA A 274 12.34 15.39 -0.97
N ILE A 275 12.37 14.27 -0.24
CA ILE A 275 12.49 14.25 1.23
C ILE A 275 13.94 14.32 1.67
N PHE A 276 14.85 13.53 1.07
CA PHE A 276 16.23 13.43 1.56
C PHE A 276 17.03 14.75 1.49
N PRO A 277 16.91 15.62 0.46
CA PRO A 277 17.61 16.91 0.48
C PRO A 277 17.16 17.80 1.66
N ILE A 278 15.86 17.81 1.96
CA ILE A 278 15.29 18.54 3.10
C ILE A 278 15.82 17.97 4.41
N VAL A 279 15.80 16.64 4.55
CA VAL A 279 16.32 15.95 5.74
C VAL A 279 17.80 16.26 5.94
N ILE A 280 18.63 16.21 4.89
CA ILE A 280 20.06 16.52 5.00
C ILE A 280 20.26 17.99 5.43
N GLN A 281 19.56 18.92 4.77
CA GLN A 281 19.69 20.35 5.06
C GLN A 281 19.34 20.71 6.51
N TYR A 282 18.26 20.14 7.04
CA TYR A 282 17.68 20.58 8.32
C TYR A 282 17.95 19.63 9.48
N LEU A 283 18.30 18.37 9.20
CA LEU A 283 18.55 17.31 10.20
C LEU A 283 19.98 16.74 10.12
N GLY A 284 20.79 17.18 9.15
CA GLY A 284 22.22 16.90 9.04
C GLY A 284 22.56 15.54 8.40
N ALA A 285 21.70 14.53 8.50
CA ALA A 285 21.93 13.22 7.88
C ALA A 285 20.62 12.51 7.52
N PRO A 286 20.60 11.69 6.45
CA PRO A 286 19.43 10.92 6.04
C PRO A 286 19.28 9.62 6.83
N THR A 287 19.60 9.59 8.12
CA THR A 287 19.63 8.35 8.94
C THR A 287 18.87 8.48 10.26
N GLY A 288 18.11 7.46 10.64
CA GLY A 288 17.72 7.22 12.05
C GLY A 288 16.40 7.84 12.50
N GLY A 289 15.40 7.90 11.63
CA GLY A 289 14.10 8.50 11.94
C GLY A 289 12.97 7.53 12.30
N GLY A 290 13.09 6.27 11.89
CA GLY A 290 12.03 5.26 12.03
C GLY A 290 10.65 5.72 11.51
N PRO A 291 9.57 5.07 11.95
CA PRO A 291 8.20 5.43 11.56
C PRO A 291 7.79 6.86 11.98
N GLY A 292 8.41 7.41 13.03
CA GLY A 292 8.08 8.75 13.57
C GLY A 292 8.68 9.93 12.79
N LEU A 293 9.68 9.70 11.92
CA LEU A 293 10.46 10.73 11.22
C LEU A 293 9.62 11.85 10.62
N ILE A 294 8.50 11.48 9.99
CA ILE A 294 7.66 12.42 9.25
C ILE A 294 6.79 13.29 10.16
N PHE A 295 6.54 12.87 11.41
CA PHE A 295 5.70 13.58 12.38
C PHE A 295 6.52 14.35 13.42
N THR A 296 7.83 14.07 13.52
CA THR A 296 8.74 14.75 14.43
C THR A 296 9.77 15.58 13.67
N SER A 297 10.65 14.93 12.90
CA SER A 297 11.80 15.59 12.30
C SER A 297 11.46 16.46 11.09
N LEU A 298 10.53 16.04 10.21
CA LEU A 298 10.12 16.86 9.07
C LEU A 298 9.40 18.16 9.47
N PRO A 299 8.51 18.17 10.47
CA PRO A 299 7.96 19.42 10.98
C PRO A 299 9.00 20.44 11.45
N SER A 300 10.13 19.99 12.03
CA SER A 300 11.25 20.88 12.37
C SER A 300 11.86 21.57 11.14
N ALA A 301 11.91 20.88 10.00
CA ALA A 301 12.30 21.46 8.73
C ALA A 301 11.24 22.46 8.23
N PHE A 302 9.96 22.10 8.29
CA PHE A 302 8.86 22.96 7.83
C PHE A 302 8.74 24.28 8.62
N ASN A 303 9.16 24.32 9.88
CA ASN A 303 9.25 25.56 10.65
C ASN A 303 10.21 26.58 10.02
N GLN A 304 11.23 26.12 9.29
CA GLN A 304 12.19 26.97 8.58
C GLN A 304 11.76 27.23 7.13
N MET A 305 11.09 26.26 6.50
CA MET A 305 10.62 26.36 5.11
C MET A 305 9.35 27.20 4.97
N GLY A 306 8.53 27.26 6.03
CA GLY A 306 7.22 27.90 6.08
C GLY A 306 6.07 26.88 6.08
N ALA A 307 5.00 27.24 6.79
CA ALA A 307 3.83 26.38 7.05
C ALA A 307 3.16 25.84 5.76
N ILE A 308 3.27 26.55 4.63
CA ILE A 308 2.71 26.11 3.35
C ILE A 308 3.31 24.79 2.88
N PHE A 309 4.60 24.55 3.11
CA PHE A 309 5.25 23.29 2.71
C PHE A 309 4.83 22.14 3.62
N GLY A 310 4.64 22.41 4.92
CA GLY A 310 4.05 21.45 5.85
C GLY A 310 2.64 21.05 5.42
N LEU A 311 1.80 22.03 5.06
CA LEU A 311 0.46 21.78 4.53
C LEU A 311 0.50 20.91 3.26
N ILE A 312 1.33 21.27 2.28
CA ILE A 312 1.45 20.51 1.03
C ILE A 312 1.90 19.07 1.30
N PHE A 313 2.89 18.87 2.19
CA PHE A 313 3.40 17.54 2.54
C PHE A 313 2.34 16.66 3.20
N PHE A 314 1.67 17.16 4.24
CA PHE A 314 0.65 16.38 4.95
C PHE A 314 -0.65 16.22 4.16
N ALA A 315 -0.98 17.17 3.28
CA ALA A 315 -2.06 17.01 2.30
C ALA A 315 -1.72 15.90 1.29
N LEU A 316 -0.48 15.87 0.77
CA LEU A 316 0.00 14.83 -0.11
C LEU A 316 -0.04 13.45 0.56
N LEU A 317 0.41 13.34 1.81
CA LEU A 317 0.33 12.09 2.58
C LEU A 317 -1.13 11.66 2.78
N SER A 318 -2.03 12.60 3.10
CA SER A 318 -3.45 12.31 3.30
C SER A 318 -4.13 11.85 2.01
N VAL A 319 -3.81 12.46 0.87
CA VAL A 319 -4.30 12.04 -0.44
C VAL A 319 -3.78 10.65 -0.80
N ALA A 320 -2.49 10.38 -0.60
CA ALA A 320 -1.88 9.09 -0.85
C ALA A 320 -2.50 7.99 0.03
N ALA A 321 -2.70 8.28 1.31
CA ALA A 321 -3.36 7.37 2.23
C ALA A 321 -4.80 7.08 1.79
N TRP A 322 -5.53 8.10 1.37
CA TRP A 322 -6.92 7.96 0.97
C TRP A 322 -7.10 7.11 -0.29
N THR A 323 -6.22 7.25 -1.29
CA THR A 323 -6.29 6.41 -2.50
C THR A 323 -6.04 4.93 -2.21
N SER A 324 -5.09 4.62 -1.32
CA SER A 324 -4.85 3.24 -0.87
C SER A 324 -6.01 2.69 -0.03
N SER A 325 -6.58 3.49 0.89
CA SER A 325 -7.65 3.03 1.77
C SER A 325 -8.92 2.62 1.01
N ILE A 326 -9.24 3.30 -0.08
CA ILE A 326 -10.33 2.96 -0.99
C ILE A 326 -10.15 1.53 -1.51
N SER A 327 -8.93 1.17 -1.92
CA SER A 327 -8.62 -0.15 -2.46
C SER A 327 -8.62 -1.27 -1.42
N LEU A 328 -8.32 -0.95 -0.15
CA LEU A 328 -8.35 -1.90 0.97
C LEU A 328 -9.78 -2.28 1.38
N LEU A 329 -10.72 -1.32 1.32
CA LEU A 329 -12.13 -1.55 1.68
C LEU A 329 -12.92 -2.26 0.57
N GLU A 330 -12.49 -2.12 -0.68
CA GLU A 330 -13.22 -2.61 -1.87
C GLU A 330 -13.40 -4.14 -1.91
N PRO A 331 -12.38 -5.00 -1.65
CA PRO A 331 -12.54 -6.45 -1.69
C PRO A 331 -13.66 -6.98 -0.78
N ALA A 332 -13.69 -6.52 0.47
CA ALA A 332 -14.70 -6.93 1.44
C ALA A 332 -16.09 -6.39 1.08
N THR A 333 -16.16 -5.15 0.59
CA THR A 333 -17.41 -4.55 0.10
C THR A 333 -17.98 -5.35 -1.07
N ALA A 334 -17.15 -5.66 -2.07
CA ALA A 334 -17.55 -6.43 -3.24
C ALA A 334 -18.06 -7.83 -2.84
N PHE A 335 -17.38 -8.47 -1.89
CA PHE A 335 -17.78 -9.79 -1.38
C PHE A 335 -19.14 -9.77 -0.69
N ILE A 336 -19.43 -8.77 0.16
CA ILE A 336 -20.73 -8.68 0.84
C ILE A 336 -21.85 -8.41 -0.17
N VAL A 337 -21.62 -7.52 -1.13
CA VAL A 337 -22.62 -7.24 -2.19
C VAL A 337 -22.91 -8.48 -3.03
N GLU A 338 -21.93 -9.33 -3.29
CA GLU A 338 -22.11 -10.58 -4.03
C GLU A 338 -22.75 -11.71 -3.21
N SER A 339 -22.41 -11.78 -1.92
CA SER A 339 -22.77 -12.91 -1.05
C SER A 339 -24.05 -12.66 -0.26
N THR A 340 -24.57 -11.43 -0.29
CA THR A 340 -25.78 -11.01 0.43
C THR A 340 -26.71 -10.20 -0.49
N LYS A 341 -27.87 -9.78 0.03
CA LYS A 341 -28.79 -8.87 -0.67
C LYS A 341 -28.55 -7.39 -0.33
N MET A 342 -27.46 -7.06 0.36
CA MET A 342 -27.19 -5.69 0.79
C MET A 342 -26.86 -4.81 -0.42
N SER A 343 -27.37 -3.58 -0.40
CA SER A 343 -26.94 -2.56 -1.36
C SER A 343 -25.48 -2.22 -1.16
N ARG A 344 -24.80 -1.74 -2.21
CA ARG A 344 -23.38 -1.36 -2.13
C ARG A 344 -23.10 -0.33 -1.04
N LYS A 345 -23.96 0.68 -0.88
CA LYS A 345 -23.83 1.68 0.17
C LYS A 345 -23.91 1.04 1.56
N ALA A 346 -24.86 0.13 1.78
CA ALA A 346 -25.01 -0.58 3.05
C ALA A 346 -23.79 -1.48 3.34
N ALA A 347 -23.32 -2.24 2.34
CA ALA A 347 -22.16 -3.10 2.47
C ALA A 347 -20.89 -2.31 2.82
N ALA A 348 -20.59 -1.26 2.05
CA ALA A 348 -19.43 -0.39 2.29
C ALA A 348 -19.49 0.26 3.68
N THR A 349 -20.66 0.77 4.08
CA THR A 349 -20.86 1.39 5.40
C THR A 349 -20.67 0.38 6.53
N SER A 350 -21.23 -0.82 6.40
CA SER A 350 -21.06 -1.87 7.41
C SER A 350 -19.60 -2.28 7.59
N MET A 351 -18.85 -2.42 6.49
CA MET A 351 -17.43 -2.74 6.55
C MET A 351 -16.60 -1.58 7.09
N ALA A 352 -16.91 -0.34 6.72
CA ALA A 352 -16.22 0.82 7.28
C ALA A 352 -16.42 0.94 8.79
N ILE A 353 -17.65 0.71 9.28
CA ILE A 353 -17.95 0.71 10.71
C ILE A 353 -17.20 -0.43 11.42
N PHE A 354 -17.24 -1.64 10.85
CA PHE A 354 -16.50 -2.79 11.40
C PHE A 354 -15.00 -2.51 11.49
N THR A 355 -14.39 -2.05 10.41
CA THR A 355 -12.96 -1.71 10.38
C THR A 355 -12.62 -0.57 11.32
N TRP A 356 -13.49 0.43 11.45
CA TRP A 356 -13.31 1.54 12.40
C TRP A 356 -13.28 1.02 13.84
N PHE A 357 -14.21 0.13 14.22
CA PHE A 357 -14.22 -0.51 15.54
C PHE A 357 -12.97 -1.34 15.80
N VAL A 358 -12.49 -2.12 14.82
CA VAL A 358 -11.22 -2.85 14.94
C VAL A 358 -10.06 -1.87 15.13
N GLY A 359 -10.05 -0.75 14.41
CA GLY A 359 -9.02 0.30 14.50
C GLY A 359 -8.97 1.01 15.87
N LEU A 360 -10.06 0.99 16.65
CA LEU A 360 -10.02 1.49 18.03
C LEU A 360 -9.04 0.72 18.91
N ALA A 361 -8.81 -0.57 18.64
CA ALA A 361 -7.78 -1.34 19.34
C ALA A 361 -6.39 -0.76 19.09
N SER A 362 -6.11 -0.31 17.86
CA SER A 362 -4.87 0.39 17.50
C SER A 362 -4.78 1.77 18.14
N VAL A 363 -5.88 2.55 18.16
CA VAL A 363 -5.93 3.84 18.87
C VAL A 363 -5.60 3.66 20.35
N LEU A 364 -6.25 2.70 21.02
CA LEU A 364 -6.04 2.44 22.45
C LEU A 364 -4.64 1.89 22.73
N SER A 365 -4.06 1.11 21.80
CA SER A 365 -2.70 0.60 21.90
C SER A 365 -1.63 1.68 22.09
N LEU A 366 -1.91 2.91 21.63
CA LEU A 366 -0.98 4.04 21.68
C LEU A 366 -1.04 4.81 23.01
N ASN A 367 -2.07 4.56 23.84
CA ASN A 367 -2.34 5.32 25.05
C ASN A 367 -2.79 4.43 26.22
N HIS A 368 -4.10 4.25 26.44
CA HIS A 368 -4.66 3.53 27.58
C HIS A 368 -4.27 2.05 27.62
N TRP A 369 -4.09 1.41 26.46
CA TRP A 369 -3.64 0.02 26.33
C TRP A 369 -2.16 -0.09 25.95
N SER A 370 -1.37 0.98 26.11
CA SER A 370 0.08 0.99 25.84
C SER A 370 0.89 -0.01 26.66
N HIS A 371 0.33 -0.57 27.73
CA HIS A 371 0.93 -1.62 28.56
C HIS A 371 0.42 -3.03 28.21
N VAL A 372 -0.67 -3.15 27.45
CA VAL A 372 -1.22 -4.45 27.05
C VAL A 372 -0.34 -5.05 25.98
N ARG A 373 -0.03 -6.35 26.11
CA ARG A 373 0.81 -7.08 25.17
C ARG A 373 0.10 -8.33 24.65
N ILE A 374 0.23 -8.61 23.36
CA ILE A 374 -0.21 -9.84 22.71
C ILE A 374 1.03 -10.51 22.13
N LEU A 375 1.36 -11.71 22.62
CA LEU A 375 2.58 -12.44 22.25
C LEU A 375 3.87 -11.57 22.39
N GLY A 376 3.90 -10.66 23.37
CA GLY A 376 5.03 -9.77 23.62
C GLY A 376 5.01 -8.43 22.85
N PHE A 377 4.10 -8.25 21.90
CA PHE A 377 3.97 -7.03 21.09
C PHE A 377 2.88 -6.10 21.63
N ALA A 378 2.98 -4.79 21.40
CA ALA A 378 1.83 -3.90 21.58
C ALA A 378 0.70 -4.32 20.61
N ILE A 379 -0.54 -3.93 20.89
CA ILE A 379 -1.69 -4.41 20.11
C ILE A 379 -1.59 -3.95 18.65
N MET A 380 -1.25 -2.69 18.40
CA MET A 380 -1.04 -2.17 17.04
C MET A 380 0.08 -2.94 16.33
N ASP A 381 1.24 -3.11 16.96
CA ASP A 381 2.37 -3.86 16.43
C ASP A 381 2.01 -5.33 16.11
N PHE A 382 1.17 -5.96 16.93
CA PHE A 382 0.70 -7.32 16.71
C PHE A 382 -0.23 -7.40 15.50
N ILE A 383 -1.14 -6.44 15.34
CA ILE A 383 -2.02 -6.36 14.15
C ILE A 383 -1.17 -6.14 12.89
N GLU A 384 -0.18 -5.26 12.95
CA GLU A 384 0.77 -5.02 11.86
C GLU A 384 1.57 -6.29 11.52
N LEU A 385 2.09 -6.98 12.53
CA LEU A 385 2.80 -8.26 12.36
C LEU A 385 1.91 -9.29 11.66
N LEU A 386 0.70 -9.50 12.16
CA LEU A 386 -0.23 -10.48 11.62
C LEU A 386 -0.59 -10.13 10.17
N ALA A 387 -0.90 -8.87 9.89
CA ALA A 387 -1.36 -8.48 8.57
C ALA A 387 -0.20 -8.38 7.57
N ASN A 388 0.79 -7.53 7.84
CA ASN A 388 1.85 -7.16 6.88
C ASN A 388 2.91 -8.25 6.72
N ASP A 389 3.31 -8.91 7.82
CA ASP A 389 4.44 -9.84 7.79
C ASP A 389 4.02 -11.30 7.65
N PHE A 390 2.75 -11.62 7.93
CA PHE A 390 2.23 -12.98 7.82
C PHE A 390 1.16 -13.13 6.73
N LEU A 391 0.03 -12.43 6.83
CA LEU A 391 -1.08 -12.63 5.90
C LEU A 391 -0.77 -12.16 4.47
N LEU A 392 -0.12 -11.01 4.28
CA LEU A 392 0.25 -10.55 2.92
C LEU A 392 1.24 -11.50 2.22
N PRO A 393 2.37 -11.90 2.83
CA PRO A 393 3.29 -12.84 2.20
C PRO A 393 2.62 -14.19 1.96
N LEU A 394 1.84 -14.70 2.92
CA LEU A 394 1.09 -15.94 2.75
C LEU A 394 0.10 -15.85 1.58
N GLY A 395 -0.64 -14.74 1.47
CA GLY A 395 -1.53 -14.47 0.36
C GLY A 395 -0.78 -14.47 -0.98
N GLY A 396 0.33 -13.74 -1.07
CA GLY A 396 1.18 -13.70 -2.25
C GLY A 396 1.78 -15.05 -2.64
N LEU A 397 2.21 -15.84 -1.65
CA LEU A 397 2.72 -17.20 -1.84
C LEU A 397 1.64 -18.11 -2.44
N LEU A 398 0.45 -18.11 -1.84
CA LEU A 398 -0.66 -18.94 -2.31
C LEU A 398 -1.16 -18.50 -3.68
N ILE A 399 -1.16 -17.19 -3.97
CA ILE A 399 -1.46 -16.64 -5.31
C ILE A 399 -0.44 -17.15 -6.34
N ALA A 400 0.86 -17.05 -6.03
CA ALA A 400 1.91 -17.51 -6.92
C ALA A 400 1.80 -19.02 -7.20
N ILE A 401 1.59 -19.84 -6.16
CA ILE A 401 1.40 -21.29 -6.29
C ILE A 401 0.14 -21.60 -7.10
N PHE A 402 -0.99 -20.96 -6.79
CA PHE A 402 -2.25 -21.24 -7.45
C PHE A 402 -2.18 -20.88 -8.94
N THR A 403 -1.69 -19.70 -9.29
CA THR A 403 -1.54 -19.28 -10.69
C THR A 403 -0.46 -20.08 -11.43
N GLY A 404 0.68 -20.35 -10.78
CA GLY A 404 1.80 -21.06 -11.41
C GLY A 404 1.52 -22.54 -11.68
N TRP A 405 0.87 -23.22 -10.72
CA TRP A 405 0.76 -24.69 -10.72
C TRP A 405 -0.67 -25.22 -10.82
N MET A 406 -1.67 -24.49 -10.34
CA MET A 406 -3.03 -25.03 -10.14
C MET A 406 -4.03 -24.55 -11.19
N LEU A 407 -3.86 -23.31 -11.68
CA LEU A 407 -4.75 -22.67 -12.64
C LEU A 407 -4.63 -23.32 -14.02
N ASN A 408 -5.77 -23.47 -14.71
CA ASN A 408 -5.84 -24.04 -16.04
C ASN A 408 -5.03 -23.21 -17.06
N ASP A 409 -4.17 -23.85 -17.85
CA ASP A 409 -3.33 -23.18 -18.85
C ASP A 409 -4.17 -22.43 -19.91
N ARG A 410 -5.40 -22.89 -20.17
CA ARG A 410 -6.33 -22.20 -21.08
C ARG A 410 -6.72 -20.81 -20.57
N VAL A 411 -7.00 -20.70 -19.27
CA VAL A 411 -7.31 -19.42 -18.60
C VAL A 411 -6.10 -18.50 -18.66
N VAL A 412 -4.91 -19.04 -18.42
CA VAL A 412 -3.68 -18.25 -18.52
C VAL A 412 -3.50 -17.71 -19.94
N ARG A 413 -3.58 -18.57 -20.96
CA ARG A 413 -3.36 -18.17 -22.36
C ARG A 413 -4.37 -17.16 -22.88
N SER A 414 -5.64 -17.26 -22.52
CA SER A 414 -6.66 -16.31 -22.95
C SER A 414 -6.41 -14.89 -22.40
N GLN A 415 -5.73 -14.79 -21.27
CA GLN A 415 -5.50 -13.52 -20.57
C GLN A 415 -4.23 -12.79 -21.02
N VAL A 416 -3.28 -13.50 -21.63
CA VAL A 416 -2.00 -12.97 -22.14
C VAL A 416 -1.86 -13.18 -23.65
N GLU A 417 -2.98 -13.33 -24.36
CA GLU A 417 -3.00 -13.48 -25.81
C GLU A 417 -2.33 -12.27 -26.50
N GLY A 418 -1.44 -12.54 -27.45
CA GLY A 418 -0.65 -11.53 -28.15
C GLY A 418 0.69 -11.15 -27.50
N GLU A 419 1.01 -11.69 -26.31
CA GLU A 419 2.33 -11.51 -25.70
C GLU A 419 3.34 -12.57 -26.19
N PRO A 420 4.65 -12.26 -26.27
CA PRO A 420 5.65 -13.21 -26.72
C PRO A 420 5.72 -14.46 -25.86
N ALA A 421 5.89 -15.64 -26.48
CA ALA A 421 5.96 -16.92 -25.76
C ALA A 421 7.05 -16.96 -24.68
N LEU A 422 8.18 -16.28 -24.92
CA LEU A 422 9.25 -16.13 -23.94
C LEU A 422 8.79 -15.38 -22.68
N VAL A 423 8.05 -14.28 -22.85
CA VAL A 423 7.53 -13.47 -21.72
C VAL A 423 6.59 -14.31 -20.85
N ILE A 424 5.68 -15.05 -21.47
CA ILE A 424 4.75 -15.95 -20.76
C ILE A 424 5.52 -17.04 -20.02
N THR A 425 6.53 -17.63 -20.66
CA THR A 425 7.35 -18.70 -20.07
C THR A 425 8.15 -18.21 -18.88
N VAL A 426 8.81 -17.05 -19.01
CA VAL A 426 9.56 -16.41 -17.92
C VAL A 426 8.63 -16.06 -16.77
N TRP A 427 7.49 -15.42 -17.05
CA TRP A 427 6.51 -15.08 -16.01
C TRP A 427 5.98 -16.31 -15.26
N LYS A 428 5.63 -17.39 -15.98
CA LYS A 428 5.22 -18.65 -15.33
C LYS A 428 6.35 -19.28 -14.52
N TRP A 429 7.59 -19.22 -15.00
CA TRP A 429 8.74 -19.71 -14.25
C TRP A 429 8.97 -18.92 -12.95
N LEU A 430 8.86 -17.59 -13.01
CA LEU A 430 8.94 -16.72 -11.83
C LEU A 430 7.86 -17.07 -10.81
N LEU A 431 6.61 -17.25 -11.24
CA LEU A 431 5.51 -17.66 -10.34
C LEU A 431 5.64 -19.08 -9.78
N ARG A 432 6.29 -19.99 -10.51
CA ARG A 432 6.43 -21.38 -10.09
C ARG A 432 7.57 -21.61 -9.10
N VAL A 433 8.65 -20.85 -9.23
CA VAL A 433 9.92 -21.11 -8.53
C VAL A 433 10.37 -19.89 -7.75
N VAL A 434 10.64 -18.77 -8.42
CA VAL A 434 11.33 -17.61 -7.82
C VAL A 434 10.46 -16.93 -6.78
N ALA A 435 9.24 -16.54 -7.14
CA ALA A 435 8.34 -15.83 -6.23
C ALA A 435 7.97 -16.69 -5.02
N PRO A 436 7.53 -17.96 -5.14
CA PRO A 436 7.24 -18.78 -3.97
C PRO A 436 8.44 -18.96 -3.04
N LEU A 437 9.64 -19.18 -3.60
CA LEU A 437 10.85 -19.39 -2.82
C LEU A 437 11.26 -18.12 -2.06
N LEU A 438 11.29 -16.98 -2.74
CA LEU A 438 11.62 -15.69 -2.11
C LEU A 438 10.59 -15.33 -1.03
N ILE A 439 9.29 -15.47 -1.32
CA ILE A 439 8.22 -15.22 -0.34
C ILE A 439 8.34 -16.13 0.88
N ALA A 440 8.58 -17.43 0.68
CA ALA A 440 8.73 -18.39 1.77
C ALA A 440 9.96 -18.09 2.66
N ILE A 441 11.09 -17.70 2.05
CA ILE A 441 12.30 -17.30 2.79
C ILE A 441 12.00 -16.09 3.68
N VAL A 442 11.33 -15.09 3.14
CA VAL A 442 11.06 -13.87 3.91
C VAL A 442 10.02 -14.07 5.00
N MET A 443 8.96 -14.81 4.70
CA MET A 443 7.96 -15.17 5.71
C MET A 443 8.60 -15.98 6.85
N GLY A 444 9.45 -16.95 6.51
CA GLY A 444 10.18 -17.75 7.50
C GLY A 444 11.13 -16.91 8.36
N HIS A 445 12.00 -16.13 7.73
CA HIS A 445 13.00 -15.34 8.46
C HIS A 445 12.38 -14.17 9.23
N GLY A 446 11.38 -13.47 8.67
CA GLY A 446 10.68 -12.39 9.35
C GLY A 446 9.99 -12.83 10.64
N ILE A 447 9.36 -14.01 10.64
CA ILE A 447 8.77 -14.60 11.85
C ILE A 447 9.87 -14.94 12.87
N MET A 448 10.97 -15.57 12.44
CA MET A 448 12.07 -15.93 13.34
C MET A 448 12.72 -14.69 13.98
N THR A 449 12.99 -13.64 13.22
CA THR A 449 13.60 -12.40 13.73
C THR A 449 12.69 -11.72 14.74
N LYS A 450 11.39 -11.62 14.47
CA LYS A 450 10.44 -10.96 15.38
C LYS A 450 10.15 -11.77 16.64
N LEU A 451 10.20 -13.11 16.57
CA LEU A 451 10.09 -13.98 17.75
C LEU A 451 11.39 -14.10 18.56
N GLY A 452 12.48 -13.44 18.12
CA GLY A 452 13.78 -13.49 18.80
C GLY A 452 14.50 -14.83 18.64
N TRP A 453 14.22 -15.56 17.57
CA TRP A 453 14.79 -16.88 17.26
C TRP A 453 15.87 -16.85 16.18
N ALA A 454 16.15 -15.67 15.60
CA ALA A 454 17.12 -15.47 14.51
C ALA A 454 18.36 -14.69 14.95
#